data_AF-A0A925W9V2-F1
#
_entry.id   AF-A0A925W9V2-F1
#
_cell.length_a   1.000
_cell.length_b   1.000
_cell.length_c   1.000
_cell.angle_alpha   90.00
_cell.angle_beta   90.00
_cell.angle_gamma   90.00
#
_symmetry.space_group_name_H-M   'P 1'
#
loop_
_entity.id
_entity.type
_entity.pdbx_description
1 polymer ?
#
loop_
_entity_poly.entity_id
_entity_poly.type
_entity_poly.pdbx_seq_one_letter_code
_entity_poly.pdbx_strand_id
1 'polypeptide(L)'
;MTTMSLSEMAGCFRTSRMLQRYLDGEADDLTAARVAEHLEECRRCGLQARTYQAIKQALRSGSHEVDDLALRRLRVFSRSLADSDDPDGVG
;
A
#
# COMPACT_ATOMS: atom_id res chain seq x y z
N MET A 1 -4.31 27.05 22.95
CA MET A 1 -4.32 25.59 22.70
C MET A 1 -5.74 25.23 22.29
N THR A 2 -5.96 24.88 21.03
CA THR A 2 -7.30 24.56 20.52
C THR A 2 -7.74 23.23 21.12
N THR A 3 -8.86 23.22 21.83
CA THR A 3 -9.50 22.00 22.33
C THR A 3 -10.13 21.26 21.16
N MET A 4 -9.64 20.04 20.87
CA MET A 4 -10.25 19.15 19.88
C MET A 4 -11.52 18.51 20.44
N SER A 5 -12.53 18.38 19.57
CA SER A 5 -13.74 17.60 19.84
C SER A 5 -13.43 16.10 19.90
N LEU A 6 -14.25 15.36 20.64
CA LEU A 6 -14.21 13.90 20.69
C LEU A 6 -14.42 13.27 19.30
N SER A 7 -15.24 13.88 18.45
CA SER A 7 -15.46 13.43 17.07
C SER A 7 -14.20 13.54 16.21
N GLU A 8 -13.45 14.64 16.35
CA GLU A 8 -12.19 14.88 15.64
C GLU A 8 -11.11 13.88 16.07
N MET A 9 -11.02 13.61 17.38
CA MET A 9 -10.10 12.59 17.93
C MET A 9 -10.43 11.20 17.40
N ALA A 10 -11.71 10.82 17.38
CA ALA A 10 -12.14 9.53 16.84
C ALA A 10 -11.85 9.40 15.34
N GLY A 11 -12.01 10.49 14.58
CA GLY A 11 -11.62 10.56 13.16
C GLY A 11 -10.12 10.31 12.98
N CYS A 12 -9.28 11.04 13.71
CA CYS A 12 -7.83 10.88 13.65
C CYS A 12 -7.39 9.45 14.00
N PHE A 13 -8.00 8.84 15.03
CA PHE A 13 -7.67 7.47 15.44
C PHE A 13 -8.05 6.44 14.37
N ARG A 14 -9.27 6.54 13.81
CA ARG A 14 -9.71 5.66 12.72
C ARG A 14 -8.80 5.79 11.50
N THR A 15 -8.49 7.01 11.08
CA THR A 15 -7.59 7.25 9.95
C THR A 15 -6.20 6.70 10.21
N SER A 16 -5.61 6.97 11.38
CA SER A 16 -4.28 6.44 11.73
C SER A 16 -4.24 4.90 11.71
N ARG A 17 -5.33 4.23 12.08
CA ARG A 17 -5.41 2.76 12.05
C ARG A 17 -5.48 2.20 10.62
N MET A 18 -6.16 2.90 9.71
CA MET A 18 -6.34 2.47 8.32
C MET A 18 -5.25 2.98 7.37
N LEU A 19 -4.45 3.96 7.80
CA LEU A 19 -3.53 4.70 6.94
C LEU A 19 -2.55 3.82 6.16
N GLN A 20 -1.97 2.79 6.77
CA GLN A 20 -1.03 1.92 6.05
C GLN A 20 -1.72 1.12 4.94
N ARG A 21 -2.83 0.45 5.25
CA ARG A 21 -3.64 -0.26 4.25
C ARG A 21 -4.08 0.64 3.11
N TYR A 22 -4.53 1.86 3.42
CA TYR A 22 -4.84 2.86 2.40
C TYR A 22 -3.64 3.19 1.52
N LEU A 23 -2.47 3.46 2.12
CA LEU A 23 -1.24 3.76 1.39
C LEU A 23 -0.68 2.57 0.59
N ASP A 24 -1.03 1.34 0.97
CA ASP A 24 -0.65 0.10 0.26
C ASP A 24 -1.68 -0.30 -0.81
N GLY A 25 -2.82 0.40 -0.92
CA GLY A 25 -3.89 0.06 -1.85
C GLY A 25 -4.73 -1.15 -1.41
N GLU A 26 -4.69 -1.49 -0.12
CA GLU A 26 -5.40 -2.63 0.49
C GLU A 26 -6.67 -2.22 1.25
N ALA A 27 -7.06 -0.96 1.17
CA ALA A 27 -8.32 -0.49 1.73
C ALA A 27 -9.45 -0.71 0.71
N ASP A 28 -10.63 -1.13 1.18
CA ASP A 28 -11.84 -1.10 0.37
C ASP A 28 -12.21 0.34 -0.03
N ASP A 29 -12.98 0.50 -1.12
CA ASP A 29 -13.30 1.81 -1.71
C ASP A 29 -13.93 2.79 -0.70
N LEU A 30 -14.81 2.29 0.18
CA LEU A 30 -15.48 3.09 1.19
C LEU A 30 -14.50 3.60 2.26
N THR A 31 -13.61 2.72 2.72
CA THR A 31 -12.55 3.06 3.67
C THR A 31 -11.55 4.01 3.02
N ALA A 32 -11.17 3.79 1.76
CA ALA A 32 -10.24 4.63 1.03
C ALA A 32 -10.78 6.06 0.86
N ALA A 33 -12.05 6.21 0.48
CA ALA A 33 -12.70 7.51 0.34
C ALA A 33 -12.71 8.29 1.67
N ARG A 34 -13.10 7.64 2.77
CA ARG A 34 -13.12 8.27 4.11
C ARG A 34 -11.75 8.67 4.61
N VAL A 35 -10.73 7.86 4.35
CA VAL A 35 -9.34 8.21 4.69
C VAL A 35 -8.89 9.40 3.86
N ALA A 36 -9.15 9.41 2.55
CA ALA A 36 -8.79 10.51 1.67
C ALA A 36 -9.39 11.84 2.14
N GLU A 37 -10.70 11.88 2.39
CA GLU A 37 -11.43 13.04 2.93
C GLU A 37 -10.77 13.56 4.22
N HIS A 38 -10.51 12.67 5.19
CA HIS A 38 -9.88 13.09 6.45
C HIS A 38 -8.46 13.62 6.28
N LEU A 39 -7.68 13.11 5.31
CA LEU A 39 -6.33 13.59 5.05
C LEU A 39 -6.31 15.01 4.45
N GLU A 40 -7.35 15.38 3.72
CA GLU A 40 -7.54 16.74 3.20
C GLU A 40 -7.89 17.73 4.32
N GLU A 41 -8.72 17.32 5.26
CA GLU A 41 -9.23 18.19 6.33
C GLU A 41 -8.31 18.28 7.55
N CYS A 42 -7.60 17.19 7.88
CA CYS A 42 -6.79 17.10 9.10
C CYS A 42 -5.29 17.19 8.80
N ARG A 43 -4.72 18.39 9.00
CA ARG A 43 -3.28 18.67 8.82
C ARG A 43 -2.36 17.65 9.49
N ARG A 44 -2.68 17.20 10.70
CA ARG A 44 -1.87 16.24 11.47
C ARG A 44 -1.82 14.87 10.76
N CYS A 45 -2.97 14.34 10.36
CA CYS A 45 -3.05 13.07 9.66
C CYS A 45 -2.45 13.17 8.25
N GLY A 46 -2.68 14.28 7.54
CA GLY A 46 -2.03 14.58 6.26
C GLY A 46 -0.51 14.57 6.34
N LEU A 47 0.08 15.16 7.40
CA LEU A 47 1.52 15.12 7.62
C LEU A 47 2.02 13.69 7.88
N GLN A 48 1.31 12.91 8.69
CA GLN A 48 1.64 11.51 8.96
C GLN A 48 1.63 10.66 7.67
N ALA A 49 0.63 10.87 6.80
CA ALA A 49 0.55 10.19 5.51
C ALA A 49 1.76 10.50 4.62
N ARG A 50 2.12 11.78 4.50
CA ARG A 50 3.31 12.22 3.73
C ARG A 50 4.60 11.62 4.26
N THR A 51 4.77 11.57 5.58
CA THR A 51 5.94 10.94 6.21
C THR A 51 6.03 9.46 5.84
N TYR A 52 4.93 8.71 5.92
CA TYR A 52 4.94 7.31 5.54
C TYR A 52 5.18 7.09 4.05
N GLN A 53 4.61 7.93 3.19
CA GLN A 53 4.90 7.89 1.75
C GLN A 53 6.38 8.13 1.47
N ALA A 54 7.00 9.11 2.12
CA ALA A 54 8.43 9.38 1.98
C ALA A 54 9.29 8.20 2.46
N ILE A 55 8.93 7.56 3.58
CA ILE A 55 9.60 6.35 4.06
C ILE A 55 9.46 5.21 3.04
N LYS A 56 8.25 4.93 2.55
CA LYS A 56 8.01 3.89 1.53
C LYS A 56 8.80 4.18 0.25
N GLN A 57 8.85 5.43 -0.19
CA GLN A 57 9.64 5.83 -1.35
C GLN A 57 11.15 5.61 -1.10
N ALA A 58 11.67 6.04 0.04
CA ALA A 58 13.08 5.82 0.38
C ALA A 58 13.45 4.33 0.44
N LEU A 59 12.58 3.49 1.01
CA LEU A 59 12.75 2.03 1.03
C LEU A 59 12.74 1.44 -0.38
N ARG A 60 11.82 1.90 -1.26
CA ARG A 60 11.77 1.49 -2.67
C ARG A 60 12.99 1.95 -3.48
N SER A 61 13.50 3.14 -3.21
CA SER A 61 14.72 3.66 -3.84
C SER A 61 15.98 2.97 -3.33
N GLY A 62 15.96 2.47 -2.09
CA GLY A 62 17.03 1.67 -1.49
C GLY A 62 16.99 0.19 -1.87
N SER A 63 15.97 -0.28 -2.60
CA SER A 63 15.96 -1.65 -3.15
C SER A 63 17.15 -1.78 -4.10
N HIS A 64 18.11 -2.63 -3.74
CA HIS A 64 19.25 -3.01 -4.55
C HIS A 64 18.83 -3.41 -5.97
N GLU A 65 19.75 -3.24 -6.93
CA GLU A 65 19.66 -3.86 -8.26
C GLU A 65 19.26 -5.32 -8.08
N VAL A 66 18.14 -5.69 -8.69
CA VAL A 66 17.67 -7.06 -8.67
C VAL A 66 18.60 -7.85 -9.58
N ASP A 67 19.24 -8.90 -9.04
CA ASP A 67 20.12 -9.77 -9.82
C ASP A 67 19.40 -10.30 -11.07
N ASP A 68 19.95 -9.99 -12.25
CA ASP A 68 19.40 -10.41 -13.55
C ASP A 68 19.31 -11.92 -13.68
N LEU A 69 20.20 -12.67 -13.02
CA LEU A 69 20.14 -14.13 -13.01
C LEU A 69 18.94 -14.62 -12.19
N ALA A 70 18.70 -14.06 -11.00
CA ALA A 70 17.50 -14.33 -10.21
C ALA A 70 16.22 -13.99 -10.99
N LEU A 71 16.16 -12.85 -11.69
CA LEU A 71 15.01 -12.47 -12.53
C LEU A 71 14.78 -13.46 -13.68
N ARG A 72 15.85 -13.90 -14.37
CA ARG A 72 15.74 -14.91 -15.43
C ARG A 72 15.19 -16.23 -14.89
N ARG A 73 15.72 -16.70 -13.76
CA ARG A 73 15.25 -17.96 -13.12
C ARG A 73 13.78 -17.87 -12.73
N LEU A 74 13.37 -16.74 -12.14
CA LEU A 74 11.98 -16.51 -11.78
C LEU A 74 11.06 -16.57 -13.01
N ARG A 75 11.41 -15.89 -14.10
CA ARG A 75 10.62 -15.90 -15.36
C ARG A 75 10.50 -17.29 -15.99
N VAL A 76 11.57 -18.10 -15.94
CA VAL A 76 11.51 -19.49 -16.44
C VAL A 76 10.57 -20.32 -15.57
N PHE A 77 10.68 -20.19 -14.25
CA PHE A 77 9.81 -20.90 -13.31
C PHE A 77 8.33 -20.51 -13.48
N SER A 78 8.02 -19.23 -13.63
CA SER A 78 6.65 -18.74 -13.87
C SER A 78 6.02 -19.36 -15.12
N ARG A 79 6.79 -19.51 -16.20
CA ARG A 79 6.32 -20.14 -17.45
C ARG A 79 6.06 -21.62 -17.27
N SER A 80 6.98 -22.33 -16.60
CA SER A 80 6.78 -23.74 -16.27
C SER A 80 5.53 -23.98 -15.43
N LEU A 81 5.19 -23.08 -14.50
CA LEU A 81 3.96 -23.18 -13.73
C LEU A 81 2.71 -22.98 -14.60
N ALA A 82 2.73 -22.01 -15.52
CA ALA A 82 1.61 -21.76 -16.43
C ALA A 82 1.39 -22.92 -17.44
N ASP A 83 2.47 -23.50 -17.94
CA ASP A 83 2.42 -24.66 -18.87
C ASP A 83 1.97 -25.95 -18.17
N SER A 84 2.18 -26.05 -16.85
CA SER A 84 1.77 -27.23 -16.06
C SER A 84 0.30 -27.17 -15.60
N ASP A 85 -0.36 -26.03 -15.78
CA ASP A 85 -1.75 -25.79 -15.36
C ASP A 85 -2.75 -25.96 -16.54
N ASP A 86 -2.30 -26.57 -17.66
CA ASP A 86 -3.14 -26.98 -18.78
C ASP A 86 -3.49 -28.49 -18.67
N PRO A 87 -4.64 -28.87 -18.06
CA PRO A 87 -5.00 -30.27 -17.91
C PRO A 87 -5.54 -30.94 -19.18
N ASP A 88 -5.69 -30.25 -20.33
CA ASP A 88 -6.42 -30.78 -21.50
C ASP A 88 -5.79 -30.45 -22.89
N GLY A 89 -4.46 -30.33 -22.99
CA GLY A 89 -3.76 -30.14 -24.28
C GLY A 89 -3.53 -31.43 -25.07
N VAL A 90 -4.55 -31.92 -25.80
CA VAL A 90 -4.42 -33.02 -26.79
C VAL A 90 -3.41 -32.65 -27.88
N GLY A 91 -2.34 -33.43 -28.00
CA GLY A 91 -1.49 -33.54 -29.20
C GLY A 91 -1.97 -34.65 -30.13
#